data_AF-A0A520N361-F1
#
_entry.id   AF-A0A520N361-F1
#
_cell.length_a   1.000
_cell.length_b   1.000
_cell.length_c   1.000
_cell.angle_alpha   90.00
_cell.angle_beta   90.00
_cell.angle_gamma   90.00
#
_symmetry.space_group_name_H-M   'P 1'
#
loop_
_entity.id
_entity.type
_entity.pdbx_description
1 polymer ?
#
loop_
_entity_poly.entity_id
_entity_poly.type
_entity_poly.pdbx_seq_one_letter_code
_entity_poly.pdbx_strand_id
1 'polypeptide(L)'
;LSFLNIEPPKPVLLPTMVFKDDEGLDICRTDTTPIIRYLEELYKEKSVIPPSPVLSFLNYLLEDFADEWTTKYMFHYRWYFNEDADNAKKMLVLQHKIDIDDESMNQFGDIIADRQINRLWVVGSNDDTAKLIDQSYKRYLSLMENHLKFLPFMFGQRPSSSDFGLYGQLTQLVGFDPTPRNIAYKQSPRTVSWVNIMSDLSGLHDSGGIGEFFGVKSNEAKNKNKLNYFKDNNYGWLDTDNIPNSLIEIFNEVGKVYIPCLIANANAYKNGDDVWETSIDGEIWKQKTFPYQVKCLNWIKDEFNKLSPDDKKIILNLISGSGCEKILN
;
A
#
# COMPACT_ATOMS: atom_id res chain seq x y z
N LEU A 1 4.81 -3.45 -25.65
CA LEU A 1 3.59 -2.88 -26.29
C LEU A 1 3.89 -2.44 -27.73
N SER A 2 4.82 -1.52 -27.97
CA SER A 2 5.21 -1.12 -29.34
C SER A 2 5.64 -2.27 -30.24
N PHE A 3 6.51 -3.18 -29.76
CA PHE A 3 6.90 -4.38 -30.51
C PHE A 3 5.76 -5.38 -30.76
N LEU A 4 4.65 -5.26 -30.01
CA LEU A 4 3.45 -6.08 -30.17
C LEU A 4 2.35 -5.33 -30.95
N ASN A 5 2.61 -4.11 -31.43
CA ASN A 5 1.62 -3.22 -32.05
C ASN A 5 0.38 -2.96 -31.17
N ILE A 6 0.57 -2.90 -29.85
CA ILE A 6 -0.49 -2.60 -28.88
C ILE A 6 -0.35 -1.15 -28.40
N GLU A 7 -1.44 -0.38 -28.39
CA GLU A 7 -1.45 0.98 -27.85
C GLU A 7 -1.21 0.97 -26.33
N PRO A 8 -0.32 1.84 -25.82
CA PRO A 8 -0.08 1.93 -24.39
C PRO A 8 -1.26 2.59 -23.67
N PRO A 9 -1.48 2.27 -22.37
CA PRO A 9 -2.49 2.94 -21.58
C PRO A 9 -2.15 4.42 -21.39
N LYS A 10 -3.15 5.24 -21.05
CA LYS A 10 -2.98 6.66 -20.74
C LYS A 10 -3.43 6.92 -19.29
N PRO A 11 -2.53 7.37 -18.39
CA PRO A 11 -1.10 7.63 -18.59
C PRO A 11 -0.27 6.35 -18.77
N VAL A 12 0.96 6.48 -19.27
CA VAL A 12 1.90 5.34 -19.40
C VAL A 12 2.59 5.10 -18.07
N LEU A 13 2.07 4.15 -17.29
CA LEU A 13 2.58 3.77 -15.97
C LEU A 13 2.83 2.26 -15.89
N LEU A 14 3.63 1.85 -14.91
CA LEU A 14 3.76 0.45 -14.53
C LEU A 14 3.00 0.22 -13.20
N PRO A 15 2.44 -0.98 -12.99
CA PRO A 15 2.36 -2.08 -13.96
C PRO A 15 1.39 -1.76 -15.12
N THR A 16 1.62 -2.40 -16.26
CA THR A 16 0.66 -2.44 -17.37
C THR A 16 0.36 -3.90 -17.70
N MET A 17 -0.92 -4.24 -17.74
CA MET A 17 -1.39 -5.57 -18.13
C MET A 17 -2.19 -5.49 -19.44
N VAL A 18 -2.00 -6.49 -20.29
CA VAL A 18 -2.75 -6.66 -21.54
C VAL A 18 -3.85 -7.69 -21.30
N PHE A 19 -5.09 -7.28 -21.52
CA PHE A 19 -6.28 -8.12 -21.45
C PHE A 19 -6.89 -8.29 -22.85
N LYS A 20 -7.85 -9.22 -22.95
CA LYS A 20 -8.71 -9.38 -24.12
C LYS A 20 -10.09 -8.84 -23.79
N ASP A 21 -10.69 -8.06 -24.69
CA ASP A 21 -12.09 -7.70 -24.61
C ASP A 21 -13.01 -8.79 -25.17
N ASP A 22 -14.32 -8.52 -25.17
CA ASP A 22 -15.35 -9.44 -25.65
C ASP A 22 -15.21 -9.75 -27.16
N GLU A 23 -14.51 -8.90 -27.92
CA GLU A 23 -14.22 -9.08 -29.35
C GLU A 23 -12.83 -9.72 -29.59
N GLY A 24 -12.07 -10.00 -28.53
CA GLY A 24 -10.73 -10.59 -28.59
C GLY A 24 -9.61 -9.59 -28.92
N LEU A 25 -9.89 -8.29 -28.90
CA LEU A 25 -8.91 -7.22 -29.09
C LEU A 25 -8.12 -6.97 -27.81
N ASP A 26 -6.87 -6.52 -27.97
CA ASP A 26 -5.99 -6.21 -26.84
C ASP A 26 -6.39 -4.89 -26.17
N ILE A 27 -6.70 -4.96 -24.88
CA ILE A 27 -6.92 -3.77 -24.03
C ILE A 27 -5.81 -3.68 -22.99
N CYS A 28 -5.10 -2.55 -22.98
CA CYS A 28 -4.12 -2.25 -21.94
C CYS A 28 -4.78 -1.56 -20.74
N ARG A 29 -4.50 -2.07 -19.54
CA ARG A 29 -4.82 -1.39 -18.28
C ARG A 29 -3.56 -1.13 -17.48
N THR A 30 -3.53 -0.01 -16.77
CA THR A 30 -2.47 0.37 -15.84
C THR A 30 -3.09 0.80 -14.52
N ASP A 31 -2.25 1.08 -13.53
CA ASP A 31 -2.62 1.40 -12.15
C ASP A 31 -3.16 0.16 -11.42
N THR A 32 -2.58 -0.15 -10.26
CA THR A 32 -2.84 -1.40 -9.53
C THR A 32 -4.28 -1.48 -9.07
N THR A 33 -4.86 -0.41 -8.52
CA THR A 33 -6.23 -0.43 -8.03
C THR A 33 -7.24 -0.69 -9.16
N PRO A 34 -7.24 0.04 -10.30
CA PRO A 34 -8.10 -0.27 -11.44
C PRO A 34 -7.89 -1.67 -12.04
N ILE A 35 -6.65 -2.16 -12.07
CA ILE A 35 -6.34 -3.53 -12.51
C ILE A 35 -6.99 -4.55 -11.57
N ILE A 36 -6.84 -4.39 -10.25
CA ILE A 36 -7.44 -5.28 -9.24
C ILE A 36 -8.96 -5.26 -9.42
N ARG A 37 -9.60 -4.09 -9.49
CA ARG A 37 -11.06 -4.00 -9.67
C ARG A 37 -11.55 -4.67 -10.95
N TYR A 38 -10.80 -4.58 -12.05
CA TYR A 38 -11.13 -5.29 -13.28
C TYR A 38 -10.96 -6.81 -13.14
N LEU A 39 -9.92 -7.29 -12.46
CA LEU A 39 -9.72 -8.72 -12.18
C LEU A 39 -10.84 -9.29 -11.29
N GLU A 40 -11.36 -8.51 -10.35
CA GLU A 40 -12.50 -8.89 -9.49
C GLU A 40 -13.79 -9.12 -10.30
N GLU A 41 -14.00 -8.39 -11.39
CA GLU A 41 -15.12 -8.61 -12.31
C GLU A 41 -14.99 -9.94 -13.06
N LEU A 42 -13.76 -10.29 -13.46
CA LEU A 42 -13.45 -11.50 -14.23
C LEU A 42 -13.40 -12.77 -13.36
N TYR A 43 -12.94 -12.68 -12.11
CA TYR A 43 -12.57 -13.84 -11.28
C TYR A 43 -13.16 -13.81 -9.87
N LYS A 44 -14.49 -13.92 -9.76
CA LYS A 44 -15.24 -13.79 -8.49
C LYS A 44 -14.85 -14.78 -7.38
N GLU A 45 -14.38 -15.98 -7.72
CA GLU A 45 -14.05 -17.03 -6.73
C GLU A 45 -12.75 -16.74 -5.95
N LYS A 46 -11.87 -15.89 -6.50
CA LYS A 46 -10.55 -15.57 -5.94
C LYS A 46 -10.45 -14.13 -5.46
N SER A 47 -11.59 -13.57 -5.05
CA SER A 47 -11.69 -12.18 -4.65
C SER A 47 -10.72 -11.84 -3.51
N VAL A 48 -10.07 -10.67 -3.64
CA VAL A 48 -9.23 -10.05 -2.61
C VAL A 48 -9.94 -8.90 -1.92
N ILE A 49 -11.25 -8.75 -2.17
CA ILE A 49 -12.10 -7.72 -1.57
C ILE A 49 -13.00 -8.39 -0.54
N PRO A 50 -12.99 -7.96 0.74
CA PRO A 50 -13.88 -8.52 1.75
C PRO A 50 -15.36 -8.40 1.32
N PRO A 51 -16.19 -9.44 1.50
CA PRO A 51 -17.60 -9.41 1.08
C PRO A 51 -18.46 -8.52 1.98
N SER A 52 -18.04 -8.26 3.22
CA SER A 52 -18.68 -7.30 4.12
C SER A 52 -18.51 -5.88 3.58
N PRO A 53 -19.58 -5.10 3.36
CA PRO A 53 -19.48 -3.71 2.91
C PRO A 53 -18.62 -2.84 3.83
N VAL A 54 -18.70 -3.06 5.15
CA VAL A 54 -17.89 -2.38 6.16
C VAL A 54 -16.40 -2.68 5.97
N LEU A 55 -16.04 -3.96 5.87
CA LEU A 55 -14.63 -4.35 5.66
C LEU A 55 -14.12 -3.94 4.29
N SER A 56 -14.97 -4.01 3.26
CA SER A 56 -14.63 -3.58 1.90
C SER A 56 -14.24 -2.11 1.86
N PHE A 57 -14.99 -1.24 2.54
CA PHE A 57 -14.66 0.17 2.66
C PHE A 57 -13.36 0.41 3.44
N LEU A 58 -13.18 -0.25 4.59
CA LEU A 58 -11.94 -0.13 5.38
C LEU A 58 -10.72 -0.61 4.58
N ASN A 59 -10.88 -1.71 3.84
CA ASN A 59 -9.87 -2.21 2.92
C ASN A 59 -9.56 -1.21 1.81
N TYR A 60 -10.58 -0.59 1.21
CA TYR A 60 -10.38 0.46 0.21
C TYR A 60 -9.57 1.64 0.76
N LEU A 61 -9.96 2.14 1.94
CA LEU A 61 -9.26 3.27 2.58
C LEU A 61 -7.80 2.93 2.90
N LEU A 62 -7.51 1.69 3.32
CA LEU A 62 -6.16 1.24 3.61
C LEU A 62 -5.33 0.97 2.35
N GLU A 63 -5.95 0.48 1.27
CA GLU A 63 -5.33 0.35 -0.06
C GLU A 63 -4.90 1.72 -0.59
N ASP A 64 -5.80 2.71 -0.53
CA ASP A 64 -5.52 4.08 -0.98
C ASP A 64 -4.44 4.76 -0.12
N PHE A 65 -4.46 4.55 1.21
CA PHE A 65 -3.34 4.95 2.08
C PHE A 65 -2.01 4.30 1.68
N ALA A 66 -2.02 3.02 1.28
CA ALA A 66 -0.83 2.34 0.82
C ALA A 66 -0.27 3.01 -0.44
N ASP A 67 -1.13 3.21 -1.44
CA ASP A 67 -0.72 3.71 -2.76
C ASP A 67 -0.33 5.20 -2.72
N GLU A 68 -0.92 6.01 -1.86
CA GLU A 68 -0.66 7.46 -1.82
C GLU A 68 0.27 7.91 -0.69
N TRP A 69 0.15 7.35 0.51
CA TRP A 69 0.94 7.78 1.66
C TRP A 69 2.15 6.88 1.91
N THR A 70 2.02 5.56 1.86
CA THR A 70 3.19 4.69 2.07
C THR A 70 4.20 4.77 0.93
N THR A 71 3.74 5.11 -0.29
CA THR A 71 4.60 5.54 -1.41
C THR A 71 5.50 6.72 -1.04
N LYS A 72 5.06 7.65 -0.18
CA LYS A 72 5.88 8.78 0.26
C LYS A 72 7.07 8.32 1.07
N TYR A 73 6.90 7.32 1.93
CA TYR A 73 8.02 6.72 2.66
C TYR A 73 9.04 6.14 1.68
N MET A 74 8.58 5.27 0.77
CA MET A 74 9.45 4.58 -0.19
C MET A 74 10.23 5.58 -1.02
N PHE A 75 9.54 6.55 -1.62
CA PHE A 75 10.17 7.49 -2.54
C PHE A 75 11.09 8.47 -1.82
N HIS A 76 10.73 8.89 -0.59
CA HIS A 76 11.59 9.71 0.27
C HIS A 76 12.88 8.97 0.58
N TYR A 77 12.81 7.79 1.21
CA TYR A 77 14.00 7.06 1.60
C TYR A 77 14.89 6.72 0.39
N ARG A 78 14.29 6.33 -0.73
CA ARG A 78 15.04 5.97 -1.94
C ARG A 78 15.84 7.10 -2.55
N TRP A 79 15.26 8.29 -2.67
CA TRP A 79 15.81 9.35 -3.52
C TRP A 79 16.29 10.58 -2.74
N TYR A 80 15.94 10.72 -1.46
CA TYR A 80 16.37 11.85 -0.63
C TYR A 80 17.78 11.62 -0.04
N PHE A 81 18.11 10.39 0.35
CA PHE A 81 19.41 10.05 0.92
C PHE A 81 20.37 9.56 -0.17
N ASN A 82 21.61 10.07 -0.17
CA ASN A 82 22.60 9.73 -1.19
C ASN A 82 22.91 8.23 -1.24
N GLU A 83 23.03 7.57 -0.08
CA GLU A 83 23.32 6.12 -0.01
C GLU A 83 22.24 5.29 -0.70
N ASP A 84 20.98 5.60 -0.42
CA ASP A 84 19.83 4.92 -1.00
C ASP A 84 19.68 5.23 -2.50
N ALA A 85 19.91 6.49 -2.91
CA ALA A 85 19.85 6.90 -4.31
C ALA A 85 20.94 6.21 -5.15
N ASP A 86 22.17 6.10 -4.61
CA ASP A 86 23.28 5.41 -5.24
C ASP A 86 23.06 3.90 -5.35
N ASN A 87 22.40 3.29 -4.35
CA ASN A 87 21.94 1.91 -4.44
C ASN A 87 20.87 1.75 -5.53
N ALA A 88 19.82 2.57 -5.47
CA ALA A 88 18.67 2.45 -6.36
C ALA A 88 19.04 2.66 -7.82
N LYS A 89 19.87 3.66 -8.14
CA LYS A 89 20.27 3.93 -9.52
C LYS A 89 20.99 2.75 -10.17
N LYS A 90 21.82 2.02 -9.41
CA LYS A 90 22.52 0.82 -9.88
C LYS A 90 21.58 -0.37 -10.00
N MET A 91 20.84 -0.66 -8.92
CA MET A 91 19.98 -1.84 -8.83
C MET A 91 18.82 -1.80 -9.84
N LEU A 92 18.24 -0.62 -10.11
CA LEU A 92 17.17 -0.49 -11.10
C LEU A 92 17.65 -0.80 -12.53
N VAL A 93 18.90 -0.46 -12.88
CA VAL A 93 19.49 -0.87 -14.17
C VAL A 93 19.68 -2.37 -14.21
N LEU A 94 20.28 -2.95 -13.17
CA LEU A 94 20.58 -4.39 -13.10
C LEU A 94 19.31 -5.25 -13.07
N GLN A 95 18.20 -4.77 -12.52
CA GLN A 95 16.90 -5.43 -12.59
C GLN A 95 16.33 -5.52 -14.01
N HIS A 96 16.70 -4.57 -14.90
CA HIS A 96 16.32 -4.62 -16.31
C HIS A 96 17.32 -5.38 -17.16
N LYS A 97 18.62 -5.28 -16.84
CA LYS A 97 19.71 -5.89 -17.60
C LYS A 97 20.91 -6.18 -16.72
N ILE A 98 21.11 -7.47 -16.40
CA ILE A 98 22.25 -7.93 -15.58
C ILE A 98 23.56 -7.95 -16.39
N ASP A 99 23.49 -8.25 -17.68
CA ASP A 99 24.62 -8.38 -18.61
C ASP A 99 24.95 -7.04 -19.30
N ILE A 100 25.32 -6.03 -18.51
CA ILE A 100 25.67 -4.68 -18.94
C ILE A 100 27.08 -4.31 -18.45
N ASP A 101 27.83 -3.53 -19.23
CA ASP A 101 29.14 -3.01 -18.81
C ASP A 101 28.99 -1.86 -17.79
N ASP A 102 30.03 -1.62 -16.99
CA ASP A 102 30.01 -0.63 -15.90
C ASP A 102 29.77 0.80 -16.40
N GLU A 103 30.28 1.17 -17.59
CA GLU A 103 30.11 2.51 -18.15
C GLU A 103 28.64 2.76 -18.50
N SER A 104 28.04 1.85 -19.26
CA SER A 104 26.61 1.90 -19.60
C SER A 104 25.72 1.84 -18.36
N MET A 105 26.06 0.98 -17.38
CA MET A 105 25.30 0.88 -16.13
C MET A 105 25.25 2.22 -15.38
N ASN A 106 26.41 2.87 -15.23
CA ASN A 106 26.48 4.17 -14.55
C ASN A 106 25.71 5.25 -15.33
N GLN A 107 25.86 5.29 -16.66
CA GLN A 107 25.14 6.26 -17.49
C GLN A 107 23.62 6.12 -17.37
N PHE A 108 23.07 4.91 -17.49
CA PHE A 108 21.63 4.70 -17.33
C PHE A 108 21.17 4.94 -15.89
N GLY A 109 22.00 4.58 -14.91
CA GLY A 109 21.74 4.85 -13.50
C GLY A 109 21.55 6.34 -13.24
N ASP A 110 22.47 7.17 -13.72
CA ASP A 110 22.39 8.63 -13.55
C ASP A 110 21.14 9.23 -14.21
N ILE A 111 20.77 8.75 -15.41
CA ILE A 111 19.52 9.16 -16.08
C ILE A 111 18.28 8.81 -15.24
N ILE A 112 18.24 7.61 -14.65
CA ILE A 112 17.15 7.17 -13.78
C ILE A 112 17.10 8.04 -12.52
N ALA A 113 18.25 8.23 -11.86
CA ALA A 113 18.36 9.02 -10.64
C ALA A 113 17.90 10.46 -10.87
N ASP A 114 18.42 11.14 -11.90
CA ASP A 114 18.05 12.50 -12.25
C ASP A 114 16.54 12.63 -12.46
N ARG A 115 15.94 11.69 -13.19
CA ARG A 115 14.49 11.70 -13.44
C ARG A 115 13.67 11.54 -12.16
N GLN A 116 14.10 10.68 -11.24
CA GLN A 116 13.34 10.36 -10.03
C GLN A 116 13.55 11.38 -8.92
N ILE A 117 14.78 11.86 -8.71
CA ILE A 117 15.08 12.93 -7.75
C ILE A 117 14.31 14.20 -8.09
N ASN A 118 14.22 14.56 -9.38
CA ASN A 118 13.41 15.69 -9.85
C ASN A 118 11.88 15.51 -9.66
N ARG A 119 11.42 14.35 -9.18
CA ARG A 119 10.02 14.04 -8.86
C ARG A 119 9.73 13.94 -7.36
N LEU A 120 10.70 14.17 -6.48
CA LEU A 120 10.50 14.17 -5.01
C LEU A 120 9.35 15.10 -4.59
N TRP A 121 9.11 16.19 -5.33
CA TRP A 121 7.99 17.10 -5.08
C TRP A 121 6.61 16.44 -5.20
N VAL A 122 6.45 15.38 -6.00
CA VAL A 122 5.18 14.66 -6.20
C VAL A 122 4.74 13.99 -4.89
N VAL A 123 5.70 13.44 -4.15
CA VAL A 123 5.44 12.82 -2.85
C VAL A 123 5.52 13.81 -1.69
N GLY A 124 5.85 15.08 -1.97
CA GLY A 124 6.03 16.11 -0.95
C GLY A 124 7.29 15.93 -0.12
N SER A 125 8.29 15.20 -0.61
CA SER A 125 9.57 14.99 0.08
C SER A 125 10.51 16.18 -0.14
N ASN A 126 10.89 16.85 0.94
CA ASN A 126 11.85 17.94 1.00
C ASN A 126 12.36 18.10 2.44
N ASP A 127 13.27 19.05 2.68
CA ASP A 127 13.88 19.27 3.99
C ASP A 127 12.85 19.58 5.09
N ASP A 128 11.75 20.27 4.76
CA ASP A 128 10.70 20.63 5.72
C ASP A 128 9.88 19.39 6.14
N THR A 129 9.65 18.45 5.22
CA THR A 129 8.78 17.28 5.43
C THR A 129 9.52 16.01 5.82
N ALA A 130 10.84 15.95 5.58
CA ALA A 130 11.67 14.75 5.77
C ALA A 130 11.52 14.13 7.16
N LYS A 131 11.51 14.97 8.20
CA LYS A 131 11.35 14.54 9.59
C LYS A 131 10.02 13.85 9.83
N LEU A 132 8.91 14.39 9.31
CA LEU A 132 7.60 13.79 9.48
C LEU A 132 7.50 12.45 8.73
N ILE A 133 8.04 12.37 7.52
CA ILE A 133 8.03 11.14 6.71
C ILE A 133 8.80 10.03 7.45
N ASP A 134 9.99 10.33 7.99
CA ASP A 134 10.79 9.40 8.79
C ASP A 134 10.06 8.92 10.04
N GLN A 135 9.45 9.84 10.80
CA GLN A 135 8.69 9.52 12.01
C GLN A 135 7.45 8.66 11.71
N SER A 136 6.70 9.01 10.67
CA SER A 136 5.51 8.28 10.26
C SER A 136 5.86 6.87 9.78
N TYR A 137 6.96 6.68 9.04
CA TYR A 137 7.46 5.35 8.68
C TYR A 137 7.80 4.49 9.91
N LYS A 138 8.52 5.04 10.91
CA LYS A 138 8.88 4.31 12.14
C LYS A 138 7.65 3.93 12.97
N ARG A 139 6.64 4.81 13.05
CA ARG A 139 5.35 4.47 13.68
C ARG A 139 4.62 3.40 12.89
N TYR A 140 4.54 3.53 11.58
CA TYR A 140 3.93 2.53 10.70
C TYR A 140 4.55 1.15 10.89
N LEU A 141 5.89 1.04 10.96
CA LEU A 141 6.57 -0.22 11.28
C LEU A 141 6.17 -0.76 12.65
N SER A 142 6.09 0.09 13.68
CA SER A 142 5.67 -0.31 15.03
C SER A 142 4.23 -0.81 15.07
N LEU A 143 3.33 -0.19 14.29
CA LEU A 143 1.94 -0.60 14.14
C LEU A 143 1.81 -1.94 13.41
N MET A 144 2.58 -2.13 12.33
CA MET A 144 2.66 -3.40 11.62
C MET A 144 3.22 -4.52 12.51
N GLU A 145 4.31 -4.27 13.25
CA GLU A 145 4.86 -5.22 14.23
C GLU A 145 3.80 -5.62 15.26
N ASN A 146 2.99 -4.67 15.73
CA ASN A 146 1.93 -4.94 16.68
C ASN A 146 0.76 -5.74 16.08
N HIS A 147 0.34 -5.40 14.86
CA HIS A 147 -0.77 -6.07 14.18
C HIS A 147 -0.41 -7.52 13.81
N LEU A 148 0.78 -7.72 13.23
CA LEU A 148 1.29 -9.02 12.78
C LEU A 148 1.62 -10.01 13.91
N LYS A 149 1.48 -9.60 15.18
CA LYS A 149 1.48 -10.52 16.34
C LYS A 149 0.23 -11.38 16.39
N PHE A 150 -0.89 -10.86 15.89
CA PHE A 150 -2.21 -11.46 16.08
C PHE A 150 -2.80 -11.98 14.78
N LEU A 151 -2.55 -11.29 13.66
CA LEU A 151 -3.12 -11.63 12.35
C LEU A 151 -2.03 -11.66 11.28
N PRO A 152 -2.07 -12.62 10.35
CA PRO A 152 -1.11 -12.69 9.24
C PRO A 152 -1.38 -11.66 8.14
N PHE A 153 -2.57 -11.07 8.07
CA PHE A 153 -2.98 -10.07 7.09
C PHE A 153 -3.88 -9.01 7.74
N MET A 154 -4.04 -7.85 7.09
CA MET A 154 -4.74 -6.69 7.67
C MET A 154 -6.17 -7.01 8.11
N PHE A 155 -6.88 -7.80 7.31
CA PHE A 155 -8.29 -8.13 7.51
C PHE A 155 -8.55 -9.60 7.86
N GLY A 156 -7.55 -10.31 8.40
CA GLY A 156 -7.73 -11.65 8.97
C GLY A 156 -6.69 -12.67 8.54
N GLN A 157 -7.16 -13.84 8.12
CA GLN A 157 -6.37 -15.03 7.77
C GLN A 157 -6.09 -15.18 6.26
N ARG A 158 -6.49 -14.20 5.44
CA ARG A 158 -6.19 -14.14 4.00
C ARG A 158 -5.84 -12.71 3.58
N PRO A 159 -5.03 -12.52 2.51
CA PRO A 159 -4.69 -11.20 2.02
C PRO A 159 -5.89 -10.53 1.34
N SER A 160 -5.95 -9.21 1.49
CA SER A 160 -6.86 -8.29 0.83
C SER A 160 -6.13 -7.42 -0.19
N SER A 161 -6.84 -6.61 -0.99
CA SER A 161 -6.20 -5.65 -1.89
C SER A 161 -5.29 -4.65 -1.16
N SER A 162 -5.65 -4.23 0.06
CA SER A 162 -4.79 -3.36 0.87
C SER A 162 -3.48 -4.03 1.28
N ASP A 163 -3.49 -5.34 1.58
CA ASP A 163 -2.26 -6.10 1.84
C ASP A 163 -1.34 -6.06 0.62
N PHE A 164 -1.87 -6.16 -0.60
CA PHE A 164 -1.07 -6.06 -1.82
C PHE A 164 -0.53 -4.66 -2.08
N GLY A 165 -1.31 -3.60 -1.81
CA GLY A 165 -0.83 -2.22 -1.87
C GLY A 165 0.32 -1.96 -0.90
N LEU A 166 0.15 -2.39 0.37
CA LEU A 166 1.19 -2.28 1.40
C LEU A 166 2.43 -3.10 1.02
N TYR A 167 2.25 -4.33 0.54
CA TYR A 167 3.32 -5.20 0.07
C TYR A 167 4.16 -4.52 -1.02
N GLY A 168 3.52 -3.91 -2.01
CA GLY A 168 4.22 -3.20 -3.10
C GLY A 168 5.24 -2.19 -2.58
N GLN A 169 4.84 -1.32 -1.65
CA GLN A 169 5.75 -0.32 -1.08
C GLN A 169 6.76 -0.91 -0.09
N LEU A 170 6.34 -1.89 0.71
CA LEU A 170 7.19 -2.51 1.71
C LEU A 170 8.32 -3.34 1.11
N THR A 171 8.12 -4.01 -0.03
CA THR A 171 9.22 -4.74 -0.72
C THR A 171 10.44 -3.87 -0.96
N GLN A 172 10.19 -2.59 -1.25
CA GLN A 172 11.22 -1.58 -1.45
C GLN A 172 11.85 -1.16 -0.12
N LEU A 173 11.01 -0.75 0.83
CA LEU A 173 11.42 -0.22 2.13
C LEU A 173 12.14 -1.23 3.03
N VAL A 174 11.81 -2.52 2.96
CA VAL A 174 12.39 -3.54 3.85
C VAL A 174 13.40 -4.44 3.14
N GLY A 175 13.37 -4.49 1.81
CA GLY A 175 14.22 -5.39 1.01
C GLY A 175 15.31 -4.67 0.23
N PHE A 176 14.95 -3.57 -0.43
CA PHE A 176 15.75 -2.96 -1.50
C PHE A 176 16.60 -1.78 -1.01
N ASP A 177 15.99 -0.79 -0.35
CA ASP A 177 16.65 0.47 0.03
C ASP A 177 17.43 0.32 1.36
N PRO A 178 18.75 0.63 1.41
CA PRO A 178 19.61 0.38 2.58
C PRO A 178 19.13 0.97 3.91
N THR A 179 18.78 2.25 3.93
CA THR A 179 18.41 3.00 5.15
C THR A 179 17.10 2.49 5.75
N PRO A 180 15.96 2.49 5.03
CA PRO A 180 14.68 2.06 5.61
C PRO A 180 14.72 0.57 5.97
N ARG A 181 15.46 -0.26 5.23
CA ARG A 181 15.63 -1.68 5.56
C ARG A 181 16.29 -1.87 6.91
N ASN A 182 17.39 -1.14 7.17
CA ASN A 182 18.07 -1.23 8.47
C ASN A 182 17.16 -0.80 9.63
N ILE A 183 16.26 0.17 9.41
CA ILE A 183 15.24 0.58 10.39
C ILE A 183 14.22 -0.56 10.59
N ALA A 184 13.66 -1.10 9.51
CA ALA A 184 12.67 -2.18 9.55
C ALA A 184 13.19 -3.43 10.26
N TYR A 185 14.42 -3.86 9.97
CA TYR A 185 15.03 -5.04 10.61
C TYR A 185 15.18 -4.88 12.13
N LYS A 186 15.36 -3.64 12.61
CA LYS A 186 15.49 -3.35 14.04
C LYS A 186 14.13 -3.19 14.74
N GLN A 187 13.16 -2.58 14.07
CA GLN A 187 11.89 -2.18 14.69
C GLN A 187 10.73 -3.15 14.46
N SER A 188 10.67 -3.79 13.28
CA SER A 188 9.57 -4.66 12.88
C SER A 188 10.07 -5.90 12.11
N PRO A 189 10.72 -6.85 12.80
CA PRO A 189 11.12 -8.12 12.18
C PRO A 189 9.92 -8.90 11.62
N ARG A 190 8.70 -8.71 12.14
CA ARG A 190 7.49 -9.31 11.56
C ARG A 190 7.15 -8.71 10.22
N THR A 191 7.27 -7.39 10.03
CA THR A 191 7.06 -6.78 8.70
C THR A 191 8.07 -7.31 7.69
N VAL A 192 9.34 -7.45 8.08
CA VAL A 192 10.38 -8.03 7.21
C VAL A 192 10.01 -9.45 6.78
N SER A 193 9.61 -10.29 7.73
CA SER A 193 9.23 -11.68 7.45
C SER A 193 7.91 -11.78 6.67
N TRP A 194 6.96 -10.88 6.94
CA TRP A 194 5.69 -10.79 6.24
C TRP A 194 5.88 -10.47 4.76
N VAL A 195 6.80 -9.55 4.41
CA VAL A 195 7.15 -9.30 3.01
C VAL A 195 7.70 -10.55 2.32
N ASN A 196 8.58 -11.30 3.00
CA ASN A 196 9.09 -12.55 2.44
C ASN A 196 7.97 -13.57 2.18
N ILE A 197 7.03 -13.72 3.12
CA ILE A 197 5.88 -14.63 2.97
C ILE A 197 4.94 -14.17 1.85
N MET A 198 4.63 -12.87 1.78
CA MET A 198 3.75 -12.29 0.76
C MET A 198 4.28 -12.47 -0.67
N SER A 199 5.59 -12.66 -0.84
CA SER A 199 6.20 -12.89 -2.15
C SER A 199 5.75 -14.20 -2.82
N ASP A 200 5.35 -15.19 -2.03
CA ASP A 200 4.80 -16.45 -2.51
C ASP A 200 3.83 -17.07 -1.49
N LEU A 201 2.52 -16.90 -1.75
CA LEU A 201 1.46 -17.50 -0.95
C LEU A 201 0.97 -18.85 -1.47
N SER A 202 1.60 -19.42 -2.51
CA SER A 202 1.18 -20.72 -3.08
C SER A 202 1.28 -21.87 -2.07
N GLY A 203 2.17 -21.75 -1.07
CA GLY A 203 2.34 -22.69 0.04
C GLY A 203 1.51 -22.40 1.29
N LEU A 204 0.64 -21.38 1.30
CA LEU A 204 -0.15 -21.04 2.49
C LEU A 204 -1.11 -22.18 2.87
N HIS A 205 -0.83 -22.85 3.99
CA HIS A 205 -1.62 -23.96 4.52
C HIS A 205 -1.81 -23.85 6.04
N ASP A 206 -2.74 -24.66 6.56
CA ASP A 206 -3.24 -24.65 7.95
C ASP A 206 -2.72 -25.85 8.75
N SER A 207 -1.95 -26.71 8.08
CA SER A 207 -1.44 -27.97 8.59
C SER A 207 -0.03 -27.78 9.10
N GLY A 208 0.29 -28.14 10.35
CA GLY A 208 1.64 -27.94 10.88
C GLY A 208 1.84 -26.55 11.49
N GLY A 209 2.26 -26.51 12.75
CA GLY A 209 2.80 -25.30 13.39
C GLY A 209 4.33 -25.32 13.45
N ILE A 210 4.97 -24.16 13.67
CA ILE A 210 6.44 -24.11 13.89
C ILE A 210 6.87 -25.03 15.02
N GLY A 211 6.05 -25.16 16.07
CA GLY A 211 6.26 -26.10 17.14
C GLY A 211 6.30 -27.54 16.63
N GLU A 212 5.28 -27.96 15.89
CA GLU A 212 5.18 -29.32 15.33
C GLU A 212 6.35 -29.63 14.39
N PHE A 213 6.78 -28.66 13.57
CA PHE A 213 7.96 -28.79 12.72
C PHE A 213 9.24 -29.12 13.51
N PHE A 214 9.41 -28.54 14.70
CA PHE A 214 10.53 -28.81 15.60
C PHE A 214 10.24 -29.88 16.67
N GLY A 215 9.14 -30.64 16.55
CA GLY A 215 8.75 -31.67 17.52
C GLY A 215 8.29 -31.13 18.88
N VAL A 216 8.01 -29.83 18.98
CA VAL A 216 7.48 -29.16 20.16
C VAL A 216 5.95 -29.21 20.11
N LYS A 217 5.32 -29.85 21.10
CA LYS A 217 3.86 -29.82 21.25
C LYS A 217 3.44 -28.39 21.58
N SER A 218 2.80 -27.70 20.65
CA SER A 218 2.19 -26.41 20.94
C SER A 218 0.84 -26.62 21.63
N ASN A 219 0.52 -25.75 22.60
CA ASN A 219 -0.83 -25.60 23.16
C ASN A 219 -1.69 -24.71 22.26
N GLU A 220 -1.23 -24.39 21.05
CA GLU A 220 -2.00 -23.58 20.11
C GLU A 220 -3.27 -24.33 19.76
N ALA A 221 -4.39 -23.65 19.93
CA ALA A 221 -5.67 -24.17 19.51
C ALA A 221 -5.54 -24.59 18.04
N LYS A 222 -5.72 -25.88 17.76
CA LYS A 222 -5.87 -26.37 16.39
C LYS A 222 -6.80 -25.40 15.68
N ASN A 223 -6.28 -24.63 14.73
CA ASN A 223 -7.11 -23.75 13.94
C ASN A 223 -8.00 -24.71 13.13
N LYS A 224 -9.22 -24.96 13.63
CA LYS A 224 -10.07 -26.07 13.18
C LYS A 224 -10.64 -25.86 11.78
N ASN A 225 -10.44 -24.66 11.22
CA ASN A 225 -11.00 -24.32 9.93
C ASN A 225 -9.95 -24.55 8.86
N LYS A 226 -10.32 -25.43 7.93
CA LYS A 226 -9.50 -25.73 6.77
C LYS A 226 -9.37 -24.46 5.92
N LEU A 227 -8.15 -24.04 5.55
CA LEU A 227 -7.94 -22.95 4.60
C LEU A 227 -8.72 -23.24 3.31
N ASN A 228 -9.61 -22.31 2.96
CA ASN A 228 -10.51 -22.44 1.81
C ASN A 228 -10.45 -21.22 0.88
N TYR A 229 -9.46 -20.34 1.05
CA TYR A 229 -9.43 -19.05 0.37
C TYR A 229 -9.35 -19.14 -1.16
N PHE A 230 -8.87 -20.28 -1.70
CA PHE A 230 -8.84 -20.55 -3.14
C PHE A 230 -10.19 -20.98 -3.75
N LYS A 231 -11.19 -21.29 -2.92
CA LYS A 231 -12.50 -21.79 -3.40
C LYS A 231 -13.61 -20.75 -3.30
N ASP A 232 -13.65 -19.98 -2.22
CA ASP A 232 -14.65 -18.95 -2.02
C ASP A 232 -14.11 -17.75 -1.25
N ASN A 233 -14.87 -16.64 -1.30
CA ASN A 233 -14.56 -15.39 -0.64
C ASN A 233 -15.20 -15.26 0.76
N ASN A 234 -15.72 -16.34 1.35
CA ASN A 234 -16.49 -16.26 2.61
C ASN A 234 -15.67 -16.67 3.84
N TYR A 235 -14.43 -17.11 3.64
CA TYR A 235 -13.53 -17.58 4.69
C TYR A 235 -12.36 -16.63 4.93
N GLY A 236 -11.93 -16.52 6.19
CA GLY A 236 -10.66 -15.91 6.58
C GLY A 236 -10.72 -14.40 6.81
N TRP A 237 -11.89 -13.78 6.68
CA TRP A 237 -12.10 -12.36 7.00
C TRP A 237 -12.41 -12.15 8.48
N LEU A 238 -12.13 -10.95 8.99
CA LEU A 238 -12.58 -10.51 10.31
C LEU A 238 -14.11 -10.46 10.40
N ASP A 239 -14.62 -10.57 11.62
CA ASP A 239 -16.00 -10.22 11.94
C ASP A 239 -16.05 -8.71 12.21
N THR A 240 -17.04 -8.01 11.64
CA THR A 240 -17.22 -6.56 11.83
C THR A 240 -17.48 -6.19 13.27
N ASP A 241 -18.02 -7.11 14.07
CA ASP A 241 -18.25 -6.91 15.50
C ASP A 241 -16.98 -7.17 16.35
N ASN A 242 -15.91 -7.68 15.74
CA ASN A 242 -14.67 -8.05 16.42
C ASN A 242 -13.42 -7.60 15.65
N ILE A 243 -13.37 -6.30 15.34
CA ILE A 243 -12.18 -5.67 14.78
C ILE A 243 -11.14 -5.48 15.89
N PRO A 244 -9.90 -6.00 15.74
CA PRO A 244 -8.89 -5.86 16.77
C PRO A 244 -8.41 -4.41 16.87
N ASN A 245 -8.13 -3.96 18.10
CA ASN A 245 -7.54 -2.64 18.34
C ASN A 245 -6.26 -2.41 17.55
N SER A 246 -5.47 -3.45 17.26
CA SER A 246 -4.26 -3.33 16.45
C SER A 246 -4.53 -2.83 15.02
N LEU A 247 -5.68 -3.15 14.43
CA LEU A 247 -6.10 -2.61 13.13
C LEU A 247 -6.63 -1.17 13.28
N ILE A 248 -7.38 -0.88 14.34
CA ILE A 248 -7.85 0.49 14.63
C ILE A 248 -6.67 1.45 14.80
N GLU A 249 -5.59 1.04 15.47
CA GLU A 249 -4.39 1.87 15.60
C GLU A 249 -3.69 2.15 14.26
N ILE A 250 -3.82 1.28 13.26
CA ILE A 250 -3.36 1.58 11.90
C ILE A 250 -4.21 2.70 11.30
N PHE A 251 -5.55 2.64 11.43
CA PHE A 251 -6.42 3.72 10.98
C PHE A 251 -6.21 5.04 11.75
N ASN A 252 -5.77 5.00 13.01
CA ASN A 252 -5.35 6.19 13.74
C ASN A 252 -4.13 6.86 13.08
N GLU A 253 -3.17 6.08 12.56
CA GLU A 253 -2.08 6.66 11.76
C GLU A 253 -2.61 7.23 10.45
N VAL A 254 -3.47 6.50 9.72
CA VAL A 254 -4.11 7.01 8.48
C VAL A 254 -4.76 8.39 8.74
N GLY A 255 -5.61 8.48 9.76
CA GLY A 255 -6.32 9.71 10.13
C GLY A 255 -5.42 10.84 10.64
N LYS A 256 -4.27 10.50 11.21
CA LYS A 256 -3.28 11.46 11.70
C LYS A 256 -2.46 12.10 10.58
N VAL A 257 -2.03 11.33 9.59
CA VAL A 257 -1.06 11.81 8.59
C VAL A 257 -1.63 11.95 7.19
N TYR A 258 -2.42 10.99 6.73
CA TYR A 258 -2.90 10.96 5.34
C TYR A 258 -4.12 11.86 5.14
N ILE A 259 -5.09 11.78 6.05
CA ILE A 259 -6.35 12.51 5.93
C ILE A 259 -6.16 14.04 5.92
N PRO A 260 -5.33 14.65 6.80
CA PRO A 260 -5.04 16.08 6.73
C PRO A 260 -4.36 16.48 5.41
N CYS A 261 -3.49 15.63 4.86
CA CYS A 261 -2.85 15.86 3.56
C CYS A 261 -3.87 15.91 2.42
N LEU A 262 -4.81 14.94 2.37
CA LEU A 262 -5.89 14.93 1.37
C LEU A 262 -6.76 16.18 1.43
N ILE A 263 -7.17 16.58 2.64
CA ILE A 263 -8.01 17.76 2.85
C ILE A 263 -7.28 19.03 2.41
N ALA A 264 -6.01 19.20 2.82
CA ALA A 264 -5.22 20.38 2.48
C ALA A 264 -4.99 20.48 0.96
N ASN A 265 -4.63 19.38 0.31
CA ASN A 265 -4.46 19.34 -1.15
C ASN A 265 -5.77 19.65 -1.90
N ALA A 266 -6.91 19.12 -1.44
CA ALA A 266 -8.21 19.40 -2.06
C ALA A 266 -8.62 20.88 -1.91
N ASN A 267 -8.34 21.50 -0.77
CA ASN A 267 -8.57 22.92 -0.57
C ASN A 267 -7.67 23.78 -1.47
N ALA A 268 -6.38 23.44 -1.56
CA ALA A 268 -5.43 24.12 -2.44
C ALA A 268 -5.85 24.04 -3.91
N TYR A 269 -6.27 22.85 -4.36
CA TYR A 269 -6.80 22.64 -5.72
C TYR A 269 -8.05 23.48 -5.99
N LYS A 270 -8.98 23.56 -5.03
CA LYS A 270 -10.19 24.38 -5.15
C LYS A 270 -9.87 25.88 -5.25
N ASN A 271 -8.86 26.34 -4.52
CA ASN A 271 -8.44 27.74 -4.50
C ASN A 271 -7.57 28.13 -5.70
N GLY A 272 -7.02 27.16 -6.43
CA GLY A 272 -6.04 27.40 -7.49
C GLY A 272 -4.64 27.68 -6.97
N ASP A 273 -4.31 27.26 -5.75
CA ASP A 273 -2.99 27.41 -5.15
C ASP A 273 -2.02 26.41 -5.79
N ASP A 274 -0.84 26.86 -6.23
CA ASP A 274 0.19 25.96 -6.80
C ASP A 274 0.89 25.11 -5.73
N VAL A 275 1.05 25.67 -4.54
CA VAL A 275 1.73 25.09 -3.38
C VAL A 275 0.88 25.36 -2.15
N TRP A 276 0.83 24.38 -1.25
CA TRP A 276 0.13 24.50 0.02
C TRP A 276 1.02 24.06 1.17
N GLU A 277 0.69 24.59 2.35
CA GLU A 277 1.35 24.29 3.61
C GLU A 277 0.29 24.07 4.69
N THR A 278 0.48 23.07 5.54
CA THR A 278 -0.40 22.79 6.68
C THR A 278 0.38 22.13 7.81
N SER A 279 -0.20 22.04 9.01
CA SER A 279 0.37 21.20 10.06
C SER A 279 -0.16 19.77 9.97
N ILE A 280 0.74 18.79 9.92
CA ILE A 280 0.42 17.37 9.99
C ILE A 280 1.24 16.77 11.12
N ASP A 281 0.56 16.16 12.10
CA ASP A 281 1.19 15.55 13.28
C ASP A 281 2.16 16.50 14.03
N GLY A 282 1.81 17.80 14.09
CA GLY A 282 2.59 18.83 14.78
C GLY A 282 3.81 19.35 14.01
N GLU A 283 4.09 18.83 12.82
CA GLU A 283 5.15 19.29 11.93
C GLU A 283 4.56 20.06 10.74
N ILE A 284 5.38 20.88 10.08
CA ILE A 284 4.98 21.59 8.86
C ILE A 284 5.06 20.63 7.68
N TRP A 285 3.96 20.51 6.93
CA TRP A 285 3.92 19.81 5.67
C TRP A 285 3.73 20.77 4.52
N LYS A 286 4.58 20.67 3.50
CA LYS A 286 4.54 21.52 2.31
C LYS A 286 4.63 20.69 1.04
N GLN A 287 3.70 20.90 0.11
CA GLN A 287 3.64 20.16 -1.14
C GLN A 287 3.04 21.01 -2.26
N LYS A 288 3.36 20.69 -3.52
CA LYS A 288 2.60 21.19 -4.66
C LYS A 288 1.20 20.58 -4.68
N THR A 289 0.24 21.35 -5.16
CA THR A 289 -1.11 20.86 -5.41
C THR A 289 -1.08 19.77 -6.47
N PHE A 290 -1.69 18.62 -6.15
CA PHE A 290 -1.70 17.46 -7.02
C PHE A 290 -3.14 17.02 -7.33
N PRO A 291 -3.61 17.20 -8.59
CA PRO A 291 -4.99 16.90 -8.96
C PRO A 291 -5.40 15.43 -8.77
N TYR A 292 -4.45 14.49 -8.85
CA TYR A 292 -4.74 13.06 -8.66
C TYR A 292 -5.19 12.77 -7.22
N GLN A 293 -4.56 13.37 -6.21
CA GLN A 293 -4.97 13.22 -4.80
C GLN A 293 -6.40 13.75 -4.53
N VAL A 294 -6.89 14.69 -5.34
CA VAL A 294 -8.30 15.12 -5.28
C VAL A 294 -9.22 14.01 -5.79
N LYS A 295 -8.81 13.25 -6.81
CA LYS A 295 -9.54 12.08 -7.29
C LYS A 295 -9.58 10.98 -6.23
N CYS A 296 -8.45 10.67 -5.58
CA CYS A 296 -8.39 9.71 -4.47
C CYS A 296 -9.40 10.08 -3.37
N LEU A 297 -9.39 11.33 -2.90
CA LEU A 297 -10.35 11.81 -1.91
C LEU A 297 -11.81 11.63 -2.36
N ASN A 298 -12.12 11.95 -3.61
CA ASN A 298 -13.47 11.78 -4.14
C ASN A 298 -13.86 10.31 -4.26
N TRP A 299 -12.96 9.43 -4.68
CA TRP A 299 -13.24 7.99 -4.76
C TRP A 299 -13.47 7.38 -3.38
N ILE A 300 -12.70 7.76 -2.36
CA ILE A 300 -12.97 7.33 -0.97
C ILE A 300 -14.39 7.74 -0.55
N LYS A 301 -14.79 9.00 -0.84
CA LYS A 301 -16.14 9.49 -0.55
C LYS A 301 -17.21 8.74 -1.33
N ASP A 302 -16.96 8.44 -2.60
CA ASP A 302 -17.89 7.70 -3.45
C ASP A 302 -18.08 6.26 -2.94
N GLU A 303 -17.02 5.57 -2.55
CA GLU A 303 -17.09 4.25 -1.94
C GLU A 303 -17.87 4.28 -0.62
N PHE A 304 -17.61 5.27 0.24
CA PHE A 304 -18.40 5.45 1.47
C PHE A 304 -19.88 5.70 1.15
N ASN A 305 -20.17 6.51 0.13
CA ASN A 305 -21.53 6.92 -0.20
C ASN A 305 -22.40 5.79 -0.76
N LYS A 306 -21.81 4.75 -1.34
CA LYS A 306 -22.50 3.53 -1.80
C LYS A 306 -23.07 2.68 -0.65
N LEU A 307 -22.57 2.86 0.57
CA LEU A 307 -22.94 2.04 1.72
C LEU A 307 -24.34 2.35 2.25
N SER A 308 -24.94 1.35 2.91
CA SER A 308 -26.21 1.52 3.62
C SER A 308 -26.04 2.46 4.84
N PRO A 309 -27.12 3.09 5.33
CA PRO A 309 -27.05 3.91 6.55
C PRO A 309 -26.50 3.18 7.78
N ASP A 310 -26.80 1.88 7.91
CA ASP A 310 -26.33 1.05 9.03
C ASP A 310 -24.82 0.77 8.90
N ASP A 311 -24.33 0.42 7.71
CA ASP A 311 -22.90 0.21 7.46
C ASP A 311 -22.09 1.50 7.69
N LYS A 312 -22.61 2.65 7.23
CA LYS A 312 -21.99 3.96 7.49
C LYS A 312 -21.84 4.22 8.98
N LYS A 313 -22.89 3.93 9.76
CA LYS A 313 -22.86 4.08 11.22
C LYS A 313 -21.84 3.17 11.87
N ILE A 314 -21.73 1.92 11.44
CA ILE A 314 -20.72 0.96 11.94
C ILE A 314 -19.31 1.50 11.66
N ILE A 315 -19.03 1.92 10.42
CA ILE A 315 -17.71 2.46 10.04
C ILE A 315 -17.37 3.69 10.87
N LEU A 316 -18.29 4.67 10.97
CA LEU A 316 -18.06 5.90 11.72
C LEU A 316 -17.80 5.61 13.21
N ASN A 317 -18.44 4.59 13.78
CA ASN A 317 -18.15 4.15 15.15
C ASN A 317 -16.76 3.52 15.26
N LEU A 318 -16.37 2.64 14.32
CA LEU A 318 -15.08 1.94 14.33
C LEU A 318 -13.90 2.90 14.21
N ILE A 319 -13.99 3.90 13.34
CA ILE A 319 -12.90 4.86 13.09
C ILE A 319 -13.06 6.16 13.90
N SER A 320 -14.02 6.23 14.83
CA SER A 320 -14.31 7.44 15.59
C SER A 320 -13.07 7.92 16.36
N GLY A 321 -12.69 9.18 16.16
CA GLY A 321 -11.53 9.78 16.82
C GLY A 321 -10.18 9.47 16.16
N SER A 322 -10.15 8.63 15.12
CA SER A 322 -8.94 8.40 14.32
C SER A 322 -8.56 9.62 13.47
N GLY A 323 -9.55 10.42 13.07
CA GLY A 323 -9.43 11.49 12.10
C GLY A 323 -9.91 11.11 10.70
N CYS A 324 -10.08 9.81 10.40
CA CYS A 324 -10.61 9.31 9.13
C CYS A 324 -12.05 9.75 8.86
N GLU A 325 -12.86 9.90 9.90
CA GLU A 325 -14.25 10.37 9.81
C GLU A 325 -14.37 11.77 9.19
N LYS A 326 -13.31 12.60 9.23
CA LYS A 326 -13.33 13.98 8.74
C LYS A 326 -13.58 14.11 7.24
N ILE A 327 -13.31 13.06 6.46
CA ILE A 327 -13.57 13.06 5.00
C ILE A 327 -14.87 12.36 4.63
N LEU A 328 -15.60 11.79 5.59
CA LEU A 328 -16.79 10.97 5.36
C LEU A 328 -18.11 11.66 5.76
N ASN A 329 -18.01 12.88 6.30
CA ASN A 329 -19.14 13.70 6.71
C ASN A 329 -19.75 14.51 5.57
#